data_AF-A0AAX2EZJ5-F1
#
_entry.id   AF-A0AAX2EZJ5-F1
#
_cell.length_a   1.000
_cell.length_b   1.000
_cell.length_c   1.000
_cell.angle_alpha   90.00
_cell.angle_beta   90.00
_cell.angle_gamma   90.00
#
_symmetry.space_group_name_H-M   'P 1'
#
loop_
_entity.id
_entity.type
_entity.pdbx_description
1 polymer ?
#
loop_
_entity_poly.entity_id
_entity_poly.type
_entity_poly.pdbx_seq_one_letter_code
_entity_poly.pdbx_strand_id
1 'polypeptide(L)'
;MTLIKDFVISDANLPDQVFYKKFIRYFFFDNDTCNSVDLINCTLAVINQSFGFDSVADVFSSTDFAYLGELYADENWISKLKDMTTGLNNAGDYGALTIIEKNKRWALFQKTPVDKGVLGINSNVSLEPIKNIIYDNFVDCDVLSKWLEQNTSQDVEMVRSIGKKYLMRLMINYS
;
A
#
# COMPACT_ATOMS: atom_id res chain seq x y z
N MET A 1 -15.16 -14.28 30.61
CA MET A 1 -13.95 -13.44 30.64
C MET A 1 -12.98 -14.08 29.68
N THR A 2 -13.09 -13.71 28.40
CA THR A 2 -12.53 -14.46 27.28
C THR A 2 -11.20 -13.82 26.90
N LEU A 3 -10.13 -14.61 26.93
CA LEU A 3 -8.76 -14.18 26.79
C LEU A 3 -8.52 -13.60 25.38
N ILE A 4 -7.87 -12.44 25.31
CA ILE A 4 -7.46 -11.73 24.07
C ILE A 4 -6.67 -12.62 23.08
N LYS A 5 -6.14 -13.75 23.55
CA LYS A 5 -5.41 -14.74 22.76
C LYS A 5 -6.29 -15.57 21.81
N ASP A 6 -7.61 -15.59 21.99
CA ASP A 6 -8.52 -16.34 21.12
C ASP A 6 -8.98 -15.52 19.89
N PHE A 7 -8.53 -14.27 19.77
CA PHE A 7 -8.82 -13.40 18.63
C PHE A 7 -7.57 -12.86 17.93
N VAL A 8 -6.38 -13.07 18.51
CA VAL A 8 -5.11 -12.47 18.05
C VAL A 8 -3.96 -13.47 18.23
N ILE A 9 -3.67 -14.19 17.15
CA ILE A 9 -2.29 -14.53 16.80
C ILE A 9 -1.69 -13.22 16.26
N SER A 10 -0.41 -12.96 16.50
CA SER A 10 0.32 -11.90 15.78
C SER A 10 -0.03 -11.98 14.28
N ASP A 11 -0.42 -10.84 13.67
CA ASP A 11 -1.01 -10.65 12.33
C ASP A 11 -2.56 -10.61 12.24
N ALA A 12 -3.14 -9.43 12.43
CA ALA A 12 -4.52 -9.14 12.00
C ALA A 12 -4.58 -7.89 11.10
N ASN A 13 -4.26 -8.11 9.82
CA ASN A 13 -4.70 -7.35 8.63
C ASN A 13 -4.32 -5.87 8.48
N LEU A 14 -3.13 -5.52 8.95
CA LEU A 14 -2.23 -4.53 8.34
C LEU A 14 -0.81 -5.11 8.48
N PRO A 15 0.15 -4.80 7.56
CA PRO A 15 1.47 -5.41 7.60
C PRO A 15 2.33 -4.78 8.70
N ASP A 16 2.08 -5.16 9.96
CA ASP A 16 2.92 -4.75 11.09
C ASP A 16 4.38 -5.18 10.88
N GLN A 17 4.62 -6.20 10.04
CA GLN A 17 5.95 -6.73 9.75
C GLN A 17 6.78 -5.88 8.78
N VAL A 18 6.15 -5.24 7.80
CA VAL A 18 6.82 -4.24 6.93
C VAL A 18 7.03 -2.92 7.70
N PHE A 19 6.14 -2.63 8.66
CA PHE A 19 6.09 -1.38 9.44
C PHE A 19 6.71 -1.42 10.83
N TYR A 20 7.53 -2.43 11.17
CA TYR A 20 8.35 -2.35 12.39
C TYR A 20 9.21 -1.07 12.45
N LYS A 21 9.38 -0.38 11.32
CA LYS A 21 9.82 1.02 11.21
C LYS A 21 8.65 1.91 10.77
N LYS A 22 8.39 2.98 11.52
CA LYS A 22 7.47 4.05 11.08
C LYS A 22 8.03 4.76 9.84
N PHE A 23 7.18 4.97 8.85
CA PHE A 23 7.46 5.83 7.70
C PHE A 23 6.98 7.25 8.01
N ILE A 24 7.45 8.21 7.22
CA ILE A 24 7.08 9.61 7.38
C ILE A 24 5.69 9.87 6.78
N ARG A 25 5.35 9.19 5.68
CA ARG A 25 4.07 9.32 4.99
C ARG A 25 3.50 7.95 4.65
N TYR A 26 2.17 7.89 4.62
CA TYR A 26 1.40 6.71 4.28
C TYR A 26 0.31 7.05 3.27
N PHE A 27 0.20 6.21 2.25
CA PHE A 27 -0.86 6.25 1.25
C PHE A 27 -1.61 4.92 1.27
N PHE A 28 -2.93 4.96 1.18
CA PHE A 28 -3.81 3.80 1.13
C PHE A 28 -4.44 3.69 -0.25
N PHE A 29 -4.68 2.48 -0.72
CA PHE A 29 -5.29 2.21 -2.03
C PHE A 29 -6.16 0.96 -1.96
N ASP A 30 -7.05 0.79 -2.93
CA ASP A 30 -7.92 -0.39 -3.10
C ASP A 30 -7.65 -1.15 -4.41
N ASN A 31 -6.90 -0.55 -5.32
CA ASN A 31 -6.49 -1.17 -6.58
C ASN A 31 -5.59 -2.39 -6.38
N ASP A 32 -5.70 -3.35 -7.31
CA ASP A 32 -4.90 -4.59 -7.31
C ASP A 32 -3.43 -4.31 -7.69
N THR A 33 -2.51 -4.57 -6.77
CA THR A 33 -1.05 -4.46 -7.01
C THR A 33 -0.54 -5.39 -8.11
N CYS A 34 -1.25 -6.47 -8.41
CA CYS A 34 -0.82 -7.45 -9.39
C CYS A 34 -1.11 -7.03 -10.84
N ASN A 35 -2.12 -6.17 -11.07
CA ASN A 35 -2.62 -5.88 -12.41
C ASN A 35 -2.93 -4.40 -12.69
N SER A 36 -3.03 -3.54 -11.67
CA SER A 36 -3.41 -2.13 -11.88
C SER A 36 -2.25 -1.30 -12.43
N VAL A 37 -2.31 -1.03 -13.74
CA VAL A 37 -1.37 -0.14 -14.45
C VAL A 37 -1.32 1.25 -13.79
N ASP A 38 -2.48 1.79 -13.43
CA ASP A 38 -2.59 3.13 -12.87
C ASP A 38 -1.97 3.21 -11.47
N LEU A 39 -2.22 2.20 -10.62
CA LEU A 39 -1.60 2.11 -9.29
C LEU A 39 -0.07 2.01 -9.39
N ILE A 40 0.45 1.15 -10.27
CA ILE A 40 1.89 0.96 -10.42
C ILE A 40 2.55 2.23 -10.98
N ASN A 41 1.96 2.87 -11.98
CA ASN A 41 2.47 4.14 -12.51
C ASN A 41 2.43 5.25 -11.47
N CYS A 42 1.35 5.34 -10.68
CA CYS A 42 1.24 6.31 -9.60
C CYS A 42 2.28 6.03 -8.50
N THR A 43 2.50 4.76 -8.15
CA THR A 43 3.54 4.35 -7.19
C THR A 43 4.92 4.80 -7.66
N LEU A 44 5.27 4.53 -8.92
CA LEU A 44 6.52 4.97 -9.53
C LEU A 44 6.65 6.50 -9.53
N ALA A 45 5.59 7.24 -9.86
CA ALA A 45 5.62 8.70 -9.83
C ALA A 45 5.93 9.24 -8.42
N VAL A 46 5.31 8.67 -7.39
CA VAL A 46 5.56 9.03 -5.99
C VAL A 46 6.98 8.70 -5.57
N ILE A 47 7.50 7.51 -5.92
CA ILE A 47 8.88 7.09 -5.60
C ILE A 47 9.88 8.01 -6.30
N ASN A 48 9.71 8.25 -7.60
CA ASN A 48 10.61 9.08 -8.40
C ASN A 48 10.64 10.54 -7.91
N GLN A 49 9.48 11.10 -7.57
CA GLN A 49 9.41 12.44 -6.98
C GLN A 49 10.08 12.48 -5.59
N SER A 50 10.01 11.39 -4.83
CA SER A 50 10.53 11.33 -3.46
C SER A 50 12.04 11.07 -3.37
N PHE A 51 12.59 10.29 -4.30
CA PHE A 51 13.93 9.71 -4.19
C PHE A 51 14.76 9.79 -5.49
N GLY A 52 14.16 10.16 -6.63
CA GLY A 52 14.79 10.04 -7.94
C GLY A 52 14.71 8.63 -8.53
N PHE A 53 15.50 8.39 -9.58
CA PHE A 53 15.44 7.18 -10.41
C PHE A 53 16.46 6.08 -10.01
N ASP A 54 16.72 5.92 -8.71
CA ASP A 54 17.77 5.01 -8.20
C ASP A 54 17.23 3.84 -7.36
N SER A 55 15.91 3.62 -7.38
CA SER A 55 15.26 2.64 -6.52
C SER A 55 15.40 1.22 -7.06
N VAL A 56 15.88 0.32 -6.20
CA VAL A 56 15.82 -1.13 -6.41
C VAL A 56 14.98 -1.74 -5.29
N ALA A 57 14.00 -2.56 -5.67
CA ALA A 57 13.07 -3.16 -4.72
C ALA A 57 12.97 -4.67 -4.89
N ASP A 58 12.82 -5.36 -3.76
CA ASP A 58 12.60 -6.80 -3.68
C ASP A 58 11.09 -7.06 -3.64
N VAL A 59 10.64 -8.08 -4.36
CA VAL A 59 9.22 -8.49 -4.45
C VAL A 59 9.03 -9.84 -3.78
N PHE A 60 7.99 -9.95 -2.98
CA PHE A 60 7.62 -11.15 -2.22
C PHE A 60 6.13 -11.45 -2.39
N SER A 61 5.73 -12.73 -2.28
CA SER A 61 4.32 -13.10 -2.10
C SER A 61 3.81 -12.53 -0.78
N SER A 62 2.59 -12.00 -0.75
CA SER A 62 1.95 -11.59 0.51
C SER A 62 1.42 -12.77 1.34
N THR A 63 1.31 -13.96 0.74
CA THR A 63 0.74 -15.15 1.38
C THR A 63 1.75 -15.82 2.31
N ASP A 64 2.97 -16.06 1.84
CA ASP A 64 4.01 -16.79 2.57
C ASP A 64 5.36 -16.05 2.63
N PHE A 65 5.43 -14.83 2.10
CA PHE A 65 6.65 -14.01 2.00
C PHE A 65 7.78 -14.68 1.21
N ALA A 66 7.45 -15.60 0.30
CA ALA A 66 8.41 -16.15 -0.64
C ALA A 66 8.95 -15.05 -1.55
N TYR A 67 10.27 -14.99 -1.71
CA TYR A 67 10.94 -14.05 -2.60
C TYR A 67 10.70 -14.42 -4.07
N LEU A 68 10.32 -13.42 -4.88
CA LEU A 68 9.92 -13.59 -6.28
C LEU A 68 10.89 -12.94 -7.27
N GLY A 69 11.64 -11.93 -6.84
CA GLY A 69 12.62 -11.25 -7.66
C GLY A 69 12.78 -9.77 -7.30
N GLU A 70 13.41 -9.04 -8.23
CA GLU A 70 13.74 -7.62 -8.04
C GLU A 70 13.11 -6.76 -9.15
N LEU A 71 12.86 -5.51 -8.77
CA LEU A 71 12.42 -4.43 -9.65
C LEU A 71 13.47 -3.32 -9.65
N TYR A 72 13.99 -3.00 -10.83
CA TYR A 72 14.89 -1.88 -11.05
C TYR A 72 14.11 -0.68 -11.59
N ALA A 73 14.55 0.54 -11.28
CA ALA A 73 13.81 1.77 -11.61
C ALA A 73 13.58 1.99 -13.12
N ASP A 74 14.45 1.43 -13.97
CA ASP A 74 14.41 1.56 -15.43
C ASP A 74 13.64 0.42 -16.14
N GLU A 75 13.14 -0.55 -15.38
CA GLU A 75 12.40 -1.68 -15.92
C GLU A 75 10.92 -1.41 -16.09
N ASN A 76 10.27 -2.22 -16.93
CA ASN A 76 8.82 -2.25 -17.01
C ASN A 76 8.23 -3.05 -15.83
N TRP A 77 7.95 -2.35 -14.74
CA TRP A 77 7.38 -2.95 -13.52
C TRP A 77 6.07 -3.69 -13.78
N ILE A 78 5.19 -3.14 -14.64
CA ILE A 78 3.89 -3.74 -14.95
C ILE A 78 4.10 -5.15 -15.54
N SER A 79 5.00 -5.29 -16.52
CA SER A 79 5.27 -6.59 -17.13
C SER A 79 5.86 -7.56 -16.12
N LYS A 80 6.86 -7.14 -15.35
CA LYS A 80 7.53 -8.00 -14.36
C LYS A 80 6.58 -8.48 -13.27
N LEU A 81 5.80 -7.57 -12.68
CA LEU A 81 4.84 -7.91 -11.64
C LEU A 81 3.77 -8.88 -12.16
N LYS A 82 3.33 -8.71 -13.41
CA LYS A 82 2.39 -9.63 -14.07
C LYS A 82 2.99 -11.02 -14.28
N ASP A 83 4.25 -11.10 -14.68
CA ASP A 83 4.96 -12.38 -14.86
C ASP A 83 5.11 -13.10 -13.51
N MET A 84 5.51 -12.39 -12.45
CA MET A 84 5.60 -12.92 -11.09
C MET A 84 4.24 -13.42 -10.59
N THR A 85 3.18 -12.63 -10.77
CA THR A 85 1.80 -13.00 -10.38
C THR A 85 1.32 -14.21 -11.17
N THR A 86 1.62 -14.29 -12.47
CA THR A 86 1.27 -15.46 -13.28
C THR A 86 1.96 -16.72 -12.76
N GLY A 87 3.22 -16.60 -12.33
CA GLY A 87 3.95 -17.67 -11.65
C GLY A 87 3.26 -18.14 -10.37
N LEU A 88 2.84 -17.21 -9.50
CA LEU A 88 2.10 -17.51 -8.27
C LEU A 88 0.76 -18.21 -8.55
N ASN A 89 -0.03 -17.66 -9.47
CA ASN A 89 -1.33 -18.21 -9.85
C ASN A 89 -1.21 -19.64 -10.38
N ASN A 90 -0.18 -19.93 -11.18
CA ASN A 90 0.09 -21.27 -11.69
C ASN A 90 0.50 -22.25 -10.57
N ALA A 91 1.06 -21.74 -9.47
CA ALA A 91 1.37 -22.50 -8.27
C ALA A 91 0.18 -22.59 -7.27
N GLY A 92 -0.95 -21.96 -7.59
CA GLY A 92 -2.16 -21.94 -6.75
C GLY A 92 -2.16 -20.88 -5.65
N ASP A 93 -1.22 -19.92 -5.69
CA ASP A 93 -1.22 -18.75 -4.81
C ASP A 93 -1.88 -17.56 -5.52
N TYR A 94 -2.97 -17.07 -4.95
CA TYR A 94 -3.75 -15.92 -5.44
C TYR A 94 -3.63 -14.71 -4.50
N GLY A 95 -2.60 -14.70 -3.65
CA GLY A 95 -2.22 -13.55 -2.84
C GLY A 95 -1.83 -12.34 -3.70
N ALA A 96 -1.65 -11.22 -3.01
CA ALA A 96 -1.08 -10.03 -3.60
C ALA A 96 0.45 -10.02 -3.40
N LEU A 97 1.06 -8.85 -3.56
CA LEU A 97 2.50 -8.69 -3.51
C LEU A 97 2.92 -7.77 -2.37
N THR A 98 4.10 -8.06 -1.81
CA THR A 98 4.85 -7.17 -0.94
C THR A 98 6.09 -6.69 -1.68
N ILE A 99 6.28 -5.39 -1.77
CA ILE A 99 7.42 -4.77 -2.47
C ILE A 99 8.17 -3.88 -1.48
N ILE A 100 9.46 -4.13 -1.29
CA ILE A 100 10.28 -3.43 -0.30
C ILE A 100 11.54 -2.89 -0.97
N GLU A 101 11.77 -1.59 -0.85
CA GLU A 101 13.00 -0.98 -1.35
C GLU A 101 14.22 -1.43 -0.53
N LYS A 102 15.33 -1.71 -1.19
CA LYS A 102 16.53 -2.29 -0.55
C LYS A 102 17.12 -1.42 0.56
N ASN A 103 17.09 -0.09 0.42
CA ASN A 103 17.50 0.85 1.47
C ASN A 103 16.39 1.15 2.50
N LYS A 104 15.25 0.46 2.41
CA LYS A 104 14.09 0.60 3.31
C LYS A 104 13.60 2.04 3.42
N ARG A 105 13.62 2.75 2.28
CA ARG A 105 13.09 4.11 2.11
C ARG A 105 11.59 4.10 1.85
N TRP A 106 11.06 3.06 1.22
CA TRP A 106 9.64 2.88 1.01
C TRP A 106 9.27 1.39 0.97
N ALA A 107 7.99 1.10 1.14
CA ALA A 107 7.43 -0.23 0.95
C ALA A 107 5.96 -0.15 0.49
N LEU A 108 5.58 -1.05 -0.41
CA LEU A 108 4.21 -1.25 -0.89
C LEU A 108 3.74 -2.62 -0.40
N PHE A 109 2.54 -2.68 0.18
CA PHE A 109 1.98 -3.94 0.66
C PHE A 109 0.49 -4.00 0.36
N GLN A 110 0.05 -5.18 -0.07
CA GLN A 110 -1.36 -5.55 -0.13
C GLN A 110 -1.47 -7.02 0.30
N LYS A 111 -2.45 -7.35 1.14
CA LYS A 111 -2.59 -8.73 1.63
C LYS A 111 -3.18 -9.66 0.58
N THR A 112 -4.26 -9.24 -0.06
CA THR A 112 -4.89 -9.95 -1.18
C THR A 112 -5.31 -8.92 -2.24
N PRO A 113 -5.49 -9.31 -3.52
CA PRO A 113 -5.83 -8.38 -4.60
C PRO A 113 -7.10 -7.55 -4.37
N VAL A 114 -8.00 -8.00 -3.47
CA VAL A 114 -9.26 -7.33 -3.13
C VAL A 114 -9.21 -6.56 -1.81
N ASP A 115 -8.13 -6.69 -1.05
CA ASP A 115 -7.93 -5.96 0.19
C ASP A 115 -7.35 -4.58 -0.08
N LYS A 116 -7.59 -3.64 0.86
CA LYS A 116 -6.89 -2.35 0.82
C LYS A 116 -5.39 -2.56 1.04
N GLY A 117 -4.59 -1.89 0.24
CA GLY A 117 -3.15 -1.85 0.39
C GLY A 117 -2.65 -0.53 0.96
N VAL A 118 -1.34 -0.50 1.22
CA VAL A 118 -0.64 0.64 1.82
C VAL A 118 0.75 0.82 1.22
N LEU A 119 1.10 2.06 0.96
CA LEU A 119 2.42 2.53 0.54
C LEU A 119 2.99 3.42 1.65
N GLY A 120 4.06 2.97 2.30
CA GLY A 120 4.82 3.73 3.29
C GLY A 120 6.06 4.35 2.69
N ILE A 121 6.33 5.63 2.97
CA ILE A 121 7.44 6.40 2.38
C ILE A 121 8.19 7.23 3.42
N ASN A 122 9.52 7.14 3.39
CA ASN A 122 10.44 7.87 4.27
C ASN A 122 11.06 9.07 3.54
N SER A 123 10.22 10.00 3.11
CA SER A 123 10.63 11.25 2.46
C SER A 123 9.74 12.40 2.92
N ASN A 124 10.31 13.61 2.98
CA ASN A 124 9.59 14.87 3.20
C ASN A 124 9.46 15.73 1.92
N VAL A 125 9.93 15.24 0.77
CA VAL A 125 9.86 15.99 -0.49
C VAL A 125 8.40 16.27 -0.87
N SER A 126 8.09 17.50 -1.28
CA SER A 126 6.72 17.85 -1.68
C SER A 126 6.25 17.02 -2.87
N LEU A 127 5.03 16.49 -2.74
CA LEU A 127 4.33 15.73 -3.79
C LEU A 127 3.25 16.56 -4.50
N GLU A 128 3.14 17.86 -4.17
CA GLU A 128 2.18 18.77 -4.81
C GLU A 128 2.26 18.75 -6.35
N PRO A 129 3.44 18.65 -7.00
CA PRO A 129 3.53 18.60 -8.47
C PRO A 129 2.79 17.42 -9.12
N ILE A 130 2.56 16.33 -8.37
CA ILE A 130 1.92 15.10 -8.87
C ILE A 130 0.60 14.78 -8.14
N LYS A 131 0.08 15.73 -7.37
CA LYS A 131 -1.10 15.55 -6.50
C LYS A 131 -2.32 14.97 -7.21
N ASN A 132 -2.58 15.42 -8.43
CA ASN A 132 -3.73 14.96 -9.21
C ASN A 132 -3.63 13.46 -9.52
N ILE A 133 -2.43 12.97 -9.84
CA ILE A 133 -2.19 11.54 -10.13
C ILE A 133 -2.34 10.71 -8.86
N ILE A 134 -1.87 11.25 -7.73
CA ILE A 134 -1.94 10.59 -6.42
C ILE A 134 -3.39 10.31 -6.04
N TYR A 135 -4.25 11.33 -6.01
CA TYR A 135 -5.60 11.18 -5.45
C TYR A 135 -6.60 10.45 -6.36
N ASP A 136 -6.19 10.09 -7.58
CA ASP A 136 -6.92 9.16 -8.43
C ASP A 136 -6.70 7.69 -8.00
N ASN A 137 -5.60 7.37 -7.29
CA ASN A 137 -5.20 6.00 -6.94
C ASN A 137 -4.96 5.76 -5.46
N PHE A 138 -4.67 6.82 -4.71
CA PHE A 138 -4.28 6.79 -3.31
C PHE A 138 -5.09 7.78 -2.48
N VAL A 139 -5.18 7.50 -1.18
CA VAL A 139 -5.63 8.46 -0.17
C VAL A 139 -4.66 8.48 1.00
N ASP A 140 -4.47 9.64 1.61
CA ASP A 140 -3.60 9.82 2.77
C ASP A 140 -4.41 10.19 4.02
N CYS A 141 -3.74 10.28 5.16
CA CYS A 141 -4.35 10.64 6.43
C CYS A 141 -5.04 12.03 6.41
N ASP A 142 -4.59 12.97 5.58
CA ASP A 142 -5.21 14.29 5.46
C ASP A 142 -6.57 14.19 4.77
N VAL A 143 -6.66 13.38 3.71
CA VAL A 143 -7.93 13.07 3.03
C VAL A 143 -8.86 12.31 3.98
N LEU A 144 -8.36 11.30 4.68
CA LEU A 144 -9.17 10.54 5.65
C LEU A 144 -9.71 11.43 6.78
N SER A 145 -8.92 12.38 7.27
CA SER A 145 -9.35 13.35 8.29
C SER A 145 -10.52 14.18 7.79
N LYS A 146 -10.44 14.71 6.57
CA LYS A 146 -11.52 15.50 5.95
C LYS A 146 -12.80 14.70 5.80
N TRP A 147 -12.71 13.44 5.36
CA TRP A 147 -13.89 12.58 5.28
C TRP A 147 -14.53 12.36 6.65
N LEU A 148 -13.73 12.18 7.70
CA LEU A 148 -14.23 11.96 9.06
C LEU A 148 -14.96 13.17 9.66
N GLU A 149 -14.67 14.39 9.19
CA GLU A 149 -15.42 15.61 9.53
C GLU A 149 -16.85 15.55 8.97
N GLN A 150 -17.08 14.81 7.88
CA GLN A 150 -18.40 14.61 7.27
C GLN A 150 -19.11 15.92 6.89
N ASN A 151 -18.34 16.91 6.42
CA ASN A 151 -18.87 18.24 6.06
C ASN A 151 -19.71 18.22 4.78
N THR A 152 -19.46 17.27 3.88
CA THR A 152 -20.19 17.12 2.62
C THR A 152 -20.94 15.80 2.54
N SER A 153 -21.95 15.70 1.65
CA SER A 153 -22.67 14.45 1.38
C SER A 153 -21.73 13.33 0.89
N GLN A 154 -20.68 13.70 0.14
CA GLN A 154 -19.67 12.78 -0.33
C GLN A 154 -18.85 12.21 0.84
N ASP A 155 -18.43 13.06 1.79
CA ASP A 155 -17.70 12.61 2.98
C ASP A 155 -18.53 11.63 3.81
N VAL A 156 -19.82 11.93 4.01
CA VAL A 156 -20.77 11.04 4.70
C VAL A 156 -20.87 9.69 3.99
N GLU A 157 -20.96 9.69 2.67
CA GLU A 157 -21.03 8.47 1.88
C GLU A 157 -19.74 7.64 1.98
N MET A 158 -18.57 8.27 1.88
CA MET A 158 -17.26 7.61 2.02
C MET A 158 -17.08 7.01 3.42
N VAL A 159 -17.44 7.74 4.48
CA VAL A 159 -17.37 7.23 5.85
C VAL A 159 -18.34 6.06 6.06
N ARG A 160 -19.53 6.12 5.45
CA ARG A 160 -20.53 5.05 5.52
C ARG A 160 -20.07 3.79 4.78
N SER A 161 -19.51 3.91 3.58
CA SER A 161 -19.09 2.78 2.75
C SER A 161 -17.87 2.06 3.32
N ILE A 162 -16.88 2.82 3.78
CA ILE A 162 -15.62 2.26 4.32
C ILE A 162 -15.77 1.85 5.79
N GLY A 163 -16.56 2.61 6.56
CA GLY A 163 -16.78 2.41 7.98
C GLY A 163 -15.92 3.32 8.85
N LYS A 164 -16.57 4.22 9.60
CA LYS A 164 -15.93 5.18 10.52
C LYS A 164 -14.90 4.57 11.47
N LYS A 165 -15.20 3.44 12.10
CA LYS A 165 -14.30 2.78 13.06
C LYS A 165 -13.00 2.33 12.42
N TYR A 166 -13.06 1.87 11.17
CA TYR A 166 -11.89 1.45 10.41
C TYR A 166 -11.01 2.67 10.06
N LEU A 167 -11.62 3.72 9.51
CA LEU A 167 -10.93 4.98 9.19
C LEU A 167 -10.23 5.61 10.40
N MET A 168 -10.90 5.65 11.57
CA MET A 168 -10.28 6.13 12.81
C MET A 168 -9.09 5.29 13.25
N ARG A 169 -9.13 3.96 13.07
CA ARG A 169 -7.99 3.08 13.38
C ARG A 169 -6.81 3.32 12.44
N LEU A 170 -7.06 3.55 11.15
CA LEU A 170 -6.00 3.95 10.22
C LEU A 170 -5.32 5.24 10.70
N MET A 171 -6.10 6.26 11.04
CA MET A 171 -5.55 7.52 11.56
C MET A 171 -4.69 7.30 12.81
N ILE A 172 -5.16 6.52 13.79
CA ILE A 172 -4.40 6.26 15.03
C ILE A 172 -3.07 5.55 14.75
N ASN A 173 -3.03 4.65 13.77
CA ASN A 173 -1.86 3.82 13.50
C ASN A 173 -0.85 4.47 12.54
N TYR A 174 -1.31 5.36 11.66
CA TYR A 174 -0.53 5.89 10.53
C TYR A 174 -0.39 7.42 10.49
N SER A 175 -0.96 8.15 11.45
CA SER A 175 -0.66 9.59 11.63
C SER A 175 0.61 9.84 12.45
#